data_AF-A0A439D3C4-F1
#
_entry.id   AF-A0A439D3C4-F1
#
_cell.length_a   1.000
_cell.length_b   1.000
_cell.length_c   1.000
_cell.angle_alpha   90.00
_cell.angle_beta   90.00
_cell.angle_gamma   90.00
#
_symmetry.space_group_name_H-M   'P 1'
#
loop_
_entity.id
_entity.type
_entity.pdbx_description
1 polymer ?
#
loop_
_entity_poly.entity_id
_entity_poly.type
_entity_poly.pdbx_seq_one_letter_code
_entity_poly.pdbx_strand_id
1 'polypeptide(L)'
;MSANASSLSEYLEQLPGTTFRRLYQQPSTTFAIFRRMLPNLAKTIVMAILYMPTPFLISDLEIWVKASAKREKDQAISILRSLHIVQRDASPTISLTPNFRNSLRLALEGGGDHNSFGVPSTQPIPSNIDPNYLDQYAQGKWDGILHFVVNSVGFNNGPGDRGSNGPKQSVKDLMIRGHLVERRGGSGISITQAGFTFLLQEANAQVWTLLLLWLESADAVASAKGADEALREGLDSVDMLSFFFLLASLELGRAYDTDALTEARRNMLPNLVDFGLVYVPPTNARQFFPTRLATTLTSSETTLRSISAGFAAAGNPTSSATEGSSSTVSAPDSSQDKSAIILETNFRMYAYVNSPLQIAVLALFVDLKYRFKGLVSGVLTRASIRRAVDMGITSDQIISYLATHAHEQMHRVATSAQKPVLPPVVVDQIRLWQLDTERMLATSGFLFKDFDDYKEYNEICNFADDIGVVAWRNDRQGMFFASKVEQIKDFMRTRKKANESK
;
A
#
# COMPACT_ATOMS: atom_id res chain seq x y z
N MET A 1 -10.91 9.55 -8.26
CA MET A 1 -11.10 8.64 -7.11
C MET A 1 -9.72 8.15 -6.72
N SER A 2 -9.38 8.28 -5.44
CA SER A 2 -8.00 8.43 -4.94
C SER A 2 -7.23 7.12 -4.96
N ALA A 3 -6.22 7.01 -5.83
CA ALA A 3 -5.29 5.88 -5.90
C ALA A 3 -4.17 5.94 -4.84
N ASN A 4 -4.42 6.55 -3.67
CA ASN A 4 -3.34 6.90 -2.72
C ASN A 4 -3.36 6.17 -1.38
N ALA A 5 -4.41 5.41 -1.05
CA ALA A 5 -4.44 4.67 0.21
C ALA A 5 -3.56 3.41 0.12
N SER A 6 -2.24 3.57 0.28
CA SER A 6 -1.28 2.47 0.41
C SER A 6 -1.38 1.76 1.77
N SER A 7 -2.16 2.32 2.70
CA SER A 7 -2.35 1.82 4.04
C SER A 7 -3.83 1.60 4.37
N LEU A 8 -4.12 0.52 5.10
CA LEU A 8 -5.48 0.25 5.60
C LEU A 8 -6.04 1.42 6.42
N SER A 9 -5.21 2.09 7.21
CA SER A 9 -5.63 3.23 8.03
C SER A 9 -6.18 4.37 7.18
N GLU A 10 -5.49 4.74 6.10
CA GLU A 10 -5.93 5.81 5.20
C GLU A 10 -7.22 5.44 4.48
N TYR A 11 -7.36 4.17 4.09
CA TYR A 11 -8.60 3.67 3.50
C TYR A 11 -9.77 3.76 4.47
N LEU A 12 -9.59 3.29 5.71
CA LEU A 12 -10.63 3.33 6.74
C LEU A 12 -11.07 4.77 7.07
N GLU A 13 -10.13 5.74 7.10
CA GLU A 13 -10.47 7.15 7.36
C GLU A 13 -11.32 7.80 6.27
N GLN A 14 -11.28 7.28 5.04
CA GLN A 14 -12.09 7.78 3.93
C GLN A 14 -13.52 7.21 3.92
N LEU A 15 -13.79 6.15 4.69
CA LEU A 15 -15.09 5.48 4.69
C LEU A 15 -16.15 6.30 5.45
N PRO A 16 -17.42 6.29 4.98
CA PRO A 16 -18.49 6.99 5.68
C PRO A 16 -18.85 6.29 7.00
N GLY A 17 -19.32 7.07 7.98
CA GLY A 17 -19.71 6.55 9.28
C GLY A 17 -20.84 5.50 9.25
N THR A 18 -21.64 5.43 8.18
CA THR A 18 -22.64 4.38 7.97
C THR A 18 -22.00 3.00 7.77
N THR A 19 -20.87 2.95 7.06
CA THR A 19 -20.08 1.73 6.86
C THR A 19 -19.51 1.24 8.19
N PHE A 20 -18.93 2.14 9.00
CA PHE A 20 -18.44 1.80 10.34
C PHE A 20 -19.53 1.28 11.27
N ARG A 21 -20.76 1.80 11.20
CA ARG A 21 -21.88 1.28 12.00
C ARG A 21 -22.17 -0.19 11.71
N ARG A 22 -22.07 -0.64 10.46
CA ARG A 22 -22.22 -2.04 10.06
C ARG A 22 -20.99 -2.86 10.42
N LEU A 23 -19.80 -2.32 10.14
CA LEU A 23 -18.52 -2.98 10.40
C LEU A 23 -18.34 -3.30 11.90
N TYR A 24 -18.74 -2.37 12.78
CA TYR A 24 -18.72 -2.54 14.24
C TYR A 24 -19.86 -3.41 14.80
N GLN A 25 -20.77 -3.94 13.98
CA GLN A 25 -21.72 -4.96 14.45
C GLN A 25 -21.00 -6.30 14.70
N GLN A 26 -19.89 -6.55 14.02
CA GLN A 26 -19.12 -7.78 14.20
C GLN A 26 -18.06 -7.60 15.29
N PRO A 27 -18.07 -8.47 16.33
CA PRO A 27 -17.08 -8.42 17.41
C PRO A 27 -15.63 -8.59 16.94
N SER A 28 -15.37 -9.41 15.93
CA SER A 28 -14.01 -9.63 15.41
C SER A 28 -13.42 -8.40 14.75
N THR A 29 -14.21 -7.69 13.95
CA THR A 29 -13.74 -6.44 13.34
C THR A 29 -13.44 -5.38 14.39
N THR A 30 -14.35 -5.23 15.35
CA THR A 30 -14.20 -4.28 16.46
C THR A 30 -12.93 -4.59 17.25
N PHE A 31 -12.69 -5.86 17.56
CA PHE A 31 -11.51 -6.33 18.26
C PHE A 31 -10.22 -6.17 17.44
N ALA A 32 -10.26 -6.46 16.14
CA ALA A 32 -9.11 -6.29 15.25
C ALA A 32 -8.69 -4.82 15.17
N ILE A 33 -9.64 -3.91 14.94
CA ILE A 33 -9.37 -2.47 14.91
C ILE A 33 -8.84 -1.99 16.26
N PHE A 34 -9.47 -2.38 17.37
CA PHE A 34 -9.03 -2.02 18.71
C PHE A 34 -7.61 -2.51 19.02
N ARG A 35 -7.33 -3.80 18.78
CA ARG A 35 -6.05 -4.42 19.13
C ARG A 35 -4.90 -3.94 18.25
N ARG A 36 -5.15 -3.71 16.97
CA ARG A 36 -4.09 -3.65 15.97
C ARG A 36 -3.93 -2.30 15.27
N MET A 37 -4.99 -1.48 15.20
CA MET A 37 -4.97 -0.19 14.49
C MET A 37 -4.88 1.02 15.43
N LEU A 38 -5.21 0.86 16.71
CA LEU A 38 -5.19 1.97 17.66
C LEU A 38 -3.83 2.15 18.37
N PRO A 39 -3.35 3.40 18.53
CA PRO A 39 -2.25 3.72 19.42
C PRO A 39 -2.52 3.31 20.87
N ASN A 40 -1.45 3.06 21.64
CA ASN A 40 -1.57 2.61 23.03
C ASN A 40 -2.37 3.59 23.92
N LEU A 41 -2.22 4.89 23.70
CA LEU A 41 -3.00 5.90 24.42
C LEU A 41 -4.49 5.84 24.06
N ALA A 42 -4.81 5.69 22.77
CA ALA A 42 -6.21 5.55 22.32
C ALA A 42 -6.87 4.30 22.91
N LYS A 43 -6.14 3.17 22.96
CA LYS A 43 -6.61 1.93 23.62
C LYS A 43 -6.94 2.16 25.10
N THR A 44 -6.08 2.88 25.81
CA THR A 44 -6.28 3.18 27.23
C THR A 44 -7.54 4.03 27.45
N ILE A 45 -7.76 5.04 26.61
CA ILE A 45 -8.98 5.88 26.65
C ILE A 45 -10.22 5.03 26.39
N VAL A 46 -10.21 4.19 25.35
CA VAL A 46 -11.33 3.32 25.01
C VAL A 46 -11.65 2.36 26.17
N MET A 47 -10.63 1.71 26.75
CA MET A 47 -10.81 0.78 27.87
C MET A 47 -11.37 1.47 29.12
N ALA A 48 -10.94 2.69 29.42
CA ALA A 48 -11.45 3.44 30.56
C ALA A 48 -12.95 3.79 30.42
N ILE A 49 -13.38 4.14 29.20
CA ILE A 49 -14.76 4.57 28.92
C ILE A 49 -15.69 3.37 28.62
N LEU A 50 -15.13 2.20 28.30
CA LEU A 50 -15.87 1.03 27.82
C LEU A 50 -17.02 0.62 28.74
N TYR A 51 -16.80 0.64 30.05
CA TYR A 51 -17.76 0.23 31.07
C TYR A 51 -18.49 1.39 31.75
N MET A 52 -18.21 2.64 31.36
CA MET A 52 -18.86 3.82 31.94
C MET A 52 -20.31 3.96 31.43
N PRO A 53 -21.30 4.09 32.34
CA PRO A 53 -22.70 4.27 31.97
C PRO A 53 -22.98 5.68 31.42
N THR A 54 -22.28 6.70 31.93
CA THR A 54 -22.42 8.10 31.52
C THR A 54 -21.30 8.53 30.56
N PRO A 55 -21.52 9.53 29.69
CA PRO A 55 -20.47 10.13 28.87
C PRO A 55 -19.36 10.72 29.73
N PHE A 56 -18.10 10.56 29.31
CA PHE A 56 -16.92 11.02 30.05
C PHE A 56 -16.52 12.46 29.65
N LEU A 57 -16.17 13.33 30.59
CA LEU A 57 -15.86 14.73 30.29
C LEU A 57 -14.41 14.89 29.78
N ILE A 58 -14.20 15.72 28.75
CA ILE A 58 -12.85 15.94 28.19
C ILE A 58 -11.91 16.59 29.21
N SER A 59 -12.40 17.49 30.05
CA SER A 59 -11.60 18.11 31.12
C SER A 59 -11.04 17.09 32.10
N ASP A 60 -11.81 16.04 32.40
CA ASP A 60 -11.38 15.00 33.33
C ASP A 60 -10.30 14.12 32.69
N LEU A 61 -10.38 13.90 31.38
CA LEU A 61 -9.32 13.26 30.61
C LEU A 61 -8.01 14.05 30.64
N GLU A 62 -8.10 15.39 30.62
CA GLU A 62 -6.91 16.25 30.67
C GLU A 62 -6.16 16.14 31.99
N ILE A 63 -6.86 15.84 33.09
CA ILE A 63 -6.24 15.58 34.39
C ILE A 63 -5.41 14.29 34.36
N TRP A 64 -5.83 13.29 33.57
CA TRP A 64 -5.14 12.00 33.47
C TRP A 64 -3.86 12.05 32.62
N VAL A 65 -3.69 13.09 31.81
CA VAL A 65 -2.58 13.21 30.86
C VAL A 65 -1.54 14.22 31.36
N LYS A 66 -0.27 13.80 31.38
CA LYS A 66 0.86 14.69 31.72
C LYS A 66 0.94 15.85 30.73
N ALA A 67 1.38 17.03 31.19
CA ALA A 67 1.49 18.23 30.36
C ALA A 67 2.35 18.03 29.09
N SER A 68 3.37 17.17 29.14
CA SER A 68 4.23 16.83 27.99
C SER A 68 3.53 16.01 26.90
N ALA A 69 2.46 15.28 27.22
CA ALA A 69 1.77 14.34 26.33
C ALA A 69 0.42 14.86 25.80
N LYS A 70 0.13 16.17 25.94
CA LYS A 70 -1.12 16.77 25.45
C LYS A 70 -1.33 16.57 23.94
N ARG A 71 -0.27 16.75 23.16
CA ARG A 71 -0.29 16.56 21.70
C ARG A 71 -0.65 15.12 21.31
N GLU A 72 -0.11 14.13 22.02
CA GLU A 72 -0.39 12.71 21.77
C GLU A 72 -1.84 12.37 22.11
N LYS A 73 -2.39 12.95 23.19
CA LYS A 73 -3.82 12.83 23.54
C LYS A 73 -4.69 13.39 22.43
N ASP A 74 -4.41 14.60 21.95
CA ASP A 74 -5.22 15.23 20.90
C ASP A 74 -5.16 14.42 19.59
N GLN A 75 -3.99 13.87 19.26
CA GLN A 75 -3.83 12.95 18.14
C GLN A 75 -4.63 11.66 18.33
N ALA A 76 -4.58 11.04 19.51
CA ALA A 76 -5.34 9.83 19.83
C ALA A 76 -6.86 10.05 19.73
N ILE A 77 -7.37 11.18 20.23
CA ILE A 77 -8.79 11.56 20.12
C ILE A 77 -9.16 11.80 18.66
N SER A 78 -8.28 12.45 17.89
CA SER A 78 -8.51 12.68 16.46
C SER A 78 -8.66 11.37 15.69
N ILE A 79 -7.78 10.39 15.94
CA ILE A 79 -7.85 9.05 15.34
C ILE A 79 -9.15 8.31 15.76
N LEU A 80 -9.53 8.38 17.04
CA LEU A 80 -10.80 7.78 17.49
C LEU A 80 -12.03 8.41 16.83
N ARG A 81 -11.96 9.71 16.48
CA ARG A 81 -13.00 10.44 15.76
C ARG A 81 -12.95 10.24 14.25
N SER A 82 -11.79 9.91 13.65
CA SER A 82 -11.67 9.55 12.23
C SER A 82 -12.25 8.16 11.99
N LEU A 83 -11.98 7.21 12.89
CA LEU A 83 -12.51 5.84 12.84
C LEU A 83 -13.96 5.70 13.36
N HIS A 84 -14.65 6.80 13.65
CA HIS A 84 -16.03 6.80 14.18
C HIS A 84 -16.25 5.94 15.44
N ILE A 85 -15.20 5.75 16.26
CA ILE A 85 -15.27 5.02 17.54
C ILE A 85 -15.88 5.91 18.62
N VAL A 86 -15.54 7.20 18.60
CA VAL A 86 -16.10 8.23 19.48
C VAL A 86 -17.10 9.09 18.69
N GLN A 87 -18.24 9.40 19.31
CA GLN A 87 -19.23 10.29 18.71
C GLN A 87 -18.69 11.72 18.59
N ARG A 88 -18.94 12.37 17.45
CA ARG A 88 -18.61 13.79 17.23
C ARG A 88 -19.77 14.64 17.72
N ASP A 89 -20.00 14.66 19.02
CA ASP A 89 -20.99 15.55 19.62
C ASP A 89 -20.37 16.91 19.93
N ALA A 90 -21.17 17.98 19.84
CA ALA A 90 -20.73 19.35 20.13
C ALA A 90 -20.50 19.61 21.64
N SER A 91 -20.91 18.67 22.50
CA SER A 91 -20.67 18.72 23.93
C SER A 91 -19.22 18.35 24.28
N PRO A 92 -18.67 18.85 25.40
CA PRO A 92 -17.32 18.52 25.87
C PRO A 92 -17.21 17.09 26.42
N THR A 93 -17.99 16.15 25.91
CA THR A 93 -18.09 14.77 26.37
C THR A 93 -17.57 13.78 25.32
N ILE A 94 -17.02 12.67 25.79
CA ILE A 94 -16.54 11.54 25.01
C ILE A 94 -17.44 10.36 25.34
N SER A 95 -18.17 9.88 24.34
CA SER A 95 -18.95 8.65 24.37
C SER A 95 -18.48 7.73 23.25
N LEU A 96 -18.43 6.42 23.54
CA LEU A 96 -18.19 5.41 22.52
C LEU A 96 -19.46 5.19 21.70
N THR A 97 -19.31 4.98 20.40
CA THR A 97 -20.41 4.55 19.53
C THR A 97 -21.04 3.26 20.08
N PRO A 98 -22.38 3.18 20.24
CA PRO A 98 -23.04 2.04 20.88
C PRO A 98 -22.70 0.68 20.28
N ASN A 99 -22.66 0.56 18.95
CA ASN A 99 -22.30 -0.68 18.27
C ASN A 99 -20.87 -1.12 18.60
N PHE A 100 -19.92 -0.19 18.56
CA PHE A 100 -18.53 -0.45 18.92
C PHE A 100 -18.41 -0.88 20.39
N ARG A 101 -19.08 -0.17 21.31
CA ARG A 101 -19.10 -0.48 22.74
C ARG A 101 -19.62 -1.89 22.99
N ASN A 102 -20.77 -2.24 22.43
CA ASN A 102 -21.41 -3.54 22.65
C ASN A 102 -20.58 -4.68 22.05
N SER A 103 -20.11 -4.53 20.82
CA SER A 103 -19.29 -5.55 20.15
C SER A 103 -17.93 -5.75 20.79
N LEU A 104 -17.30 -4.68 21.32
CA LEU A 104 -16.04 -4.81 22.06
C LEU A 104 -16.24 -5.51 23.41
N ARG A 105 -17.34 -5.22 24.11
CA ARG A 105 -17.70 -5.95 25.35
C ARG A 105 -17.91 -7.43 25.07
N LEU A 106 -18.70 -7.78 24.05
CA LEU A 106 -18.92 -9.17 23.64
C LEU A 106 -17.59 -9.88 23.29
N ALA A 107 -16.69 -9.20 22.58
CA ALA A 107 -15.37 -9.73 22.24
C ALA A 107 -14.49 -9.99 23.47
N LEU A 108 -14.55 -9.16 24.51
CA LEU A 108 -13.74 -9.30 25.72
C LEU A 108 -14.34 -10.27 26.74
N GLU A 109 -15.66 -10.29 26.85
CA GLU A 109 -16.40 -11.15 27.78
C GLU A 109 -16.62 -12.56 27.21
N GLY A 110 -16.37 -12.75 25.90
CA GLY A 110 -16.54 -14.04 25.22
C GLY A 110 -18.01 -14.46 25.11
N GLY A 111 -18.94 -13.51 25.09
CA GLY A 111 -20.38 -13.77 25.09
C GLY A 111 -21.01 -13.71 23.69
N GLY A 112 -22.01 -14.57 23.46
CA GLY A 112 -22.91 -14.54 22.29
C GLY A 112 -22.65 -15.62 21.23
N ASP A 113 -23.65 -15.88 20.38
CA ASP A 113 -23.64 -16.93 19.33
C ASP A 113 -23.18 -16.40 17.96
N HIS A 114 -22.20 -15.50 17.95
CA HIS A 114 -21.88 -14.71 16.76
C HIS A 114 -20.84 -15.37 15.83
N ASN A 115 -20.27 -16.52 16.20
CA ASN A 115 -19.24 -17.28 15.45
C ASN A 115 -18.13 -16.41 14.85
N SER A 116 -17.89 -15.23 15.44
CA SER A 116 -17.16 -14.16 14.76
C SER A 116 -15.65 -14.31 14.85
N PHE A 117 -15.15 -15.30 15.60
CA PHE A 117 -13.73 -15.64 15.69
C PHE A 117 -13.39 -16.94 14.96
N GLY A 118 -14.29 -17.38 14.06
CA GLY A 118 -14.16 -18.60 13.29
C GLY A 118 -14.57 -19.83 14.09
N VAL A 119 -15.08 -20.84 13.40
CA VAL A 119 -15.44 -22.13 14.01
C VAL A 119 -14.31 -23.13 13.73
N PRO A 120 -13.58 -23.59 14.76
CA PRO A 120 -12.57 -24.62 14.58
C PRO A 120 -13.19 -25.89 14.00
N SER A 121 -12.53 -26.49 13.01
CA SER A 121 -12.99 -27.75 12.45
C SER A 121 -12.70 -28.91 13.38
N THR A 122 -13.63 -29.86 13.46
CA THR A 122 -13.50 -31.10 14.25
C THR A 122 -12.94 -32.28 13.44
N GLN A 123 -12.74 -32.12 12.12
CA GLN A 123 -12.25 -33.20 11.27
C GLN A 123 -10.72 -33.33 11.36
N PRO A 124 -10.15 -34.53 11.11
CA PRO A 124 -8.74 -34.79 11.34
C PRO A 124 -7.87 -33.94 10.42
N ILE A 125 -6.88 -33.25 11.00
CA ILE A 125 -5.91 -32.46 10.27
C ILE A 125 -4.90 -33.40 9.62
N PRO A 126 -4.70 -33.33 8.29
CA PRO A 126 -3.63 -34.07 7.63
C PRO A 126 -2.27 -33.71 8.21
N SER A 127 -1.46 -34.71 8.58
CA SER A 127 -0.15 -34.52 9.23
C SER A 127 0.91 -33.85 8.35
N ASN A 128 0.59 -33.61 7.08
CA ASN A 128 1.46 -32.88 6.14
C ASN A 128 1.25 -31.35 6.19
N ILE A 129 0.26 -30.86 6.96
CA ILE A 129 -0.07 -29.44 7.05
C ILE A 129 0.53 -28.89 8.35
N ASP A 130 1.82 -28.61 8.29
CA ASP A 130 2.53 -27.91 9.36
C ASP A 130 2.58 -26.39 9.08
N PRO A 131 2.79 -25.54 10.11
CA PRO A 131 2.98 -24.10 9.92
C PRO A 131 4.07 -23.76 8.88
N ASN A 132 5.15 -24.55 8.83
CA ASN A 132 6.22 -24.38 7.84
C ASN A 132 5.76 -24.66 6.40
N TYR A 133 4.87 -25.64 6.21
CA TYR A 133 4.29 -25.93 4.90
C TYR A 133 3.37 -24.77 4.46
N LEU A 134 2.56 -24.24 5.38
CA LEU A 134 1.70 -23.08 5.10
C LEU A 134 2.53 -21.84 4.74
N ASP A 135 3.67 -21.63 5.39
CA ASP A 135 4.60 -20.54 5.09
C ASP A 135 5.21 -20.68 3.69
N GLN A 136 5.69 -21.87 3.32
CA GLN A 136 6.22 -22.14 1.98
C GLN A 136 5.15 -22.02 0.90
N TYR A 137 3.93 -22.48 1.17
CA TYR A 137 2.79 -22.35 0.26
C TYR A 137 2.44 -20.88 0.00
N ALA A 138 2.30 -20.09 1.07
CA ALA A 138 1.98 -18.68 1.01
C ALA A 138 3.07 -17.90 0.26
N GLN A 139 4.34 -18.17 0.58
CA GLN A 139 5.49 -17.56 -0.10
C GLN A 139 5.53 -17.92 -1.58
N GLY A 140 5.35 -19.19 -1.96
CA GLY A 140 5.36 -19.59 -3.36
C GLY A 140 4.24 -18.93 -4.19
N LYS A 141 3.04 -18.78 -3.62
CA LYS A 141 1.93 -18.05 -4.25
C LYS A 141 2.26 -16.57 -4.40
N TRP A 142 2.77 -15.94 -3.34
CA TRP A 142 3.10 -14.52 -3.33
C TRP A 142 4.25 -14.19 -4.29
N ASP A 143 5.31 -14.99 -4.28
CA ASP A 143 6.44 -14.87 -5.20
C ASP A 143 5.99 -15.05 -6.65
N GLY A 144 5.03 -15.95 -6.93
CA GLY A 144 4.41 -16.06 -8.25
C GLY A 144 3.71 -14.79 -8.72
N ILE A 145 3.02 -14.09 -7.81
CA ILE A 145 2.38 -12.79 -8.08
C ILE A 145 3.45 -11.72 -8.36
N LEU A 146 4.44 -11.59 -7.49
CA LEU A 146 5.50 -10.59 -7.64
C LEU A 146 6.34 -10.85 -8.90
N HIS A 147 6.63 -12.11 -9.21
CA HIS A 147 7.36 -12.50 -10.41
C HIS A 147 6.58 -12.19 -11.69
N PHE A 148 5.25 -12.21 -11.68
CA PHE A 148 4.46 -11.74 -12.82
C PHE A 148 4.58 -10.23 -13.03
N VAL A 149 4.55 -9.45 -11.94
CA VAL A 149 4.76 -7.99 -12.01
C VAL A 149 6.15 -7.69 -12.56
N VAL A 150 7.19 -8.42 -12.14
CA VAL A 150 8.55 -8.21 -12.64
C VAL A 150 8.73 -8.80 -14.05
N ASN A 151 8.23 -9.98 -14.39
CA ASN A 151 8.39 -10.52 -15.74
C ASN A 151 7.64 -9.76 -16.82
N SER A 152 6.71 -8.88 -16.43
CA SER A 152 6.13 -7.92 -17.35
C SER A 152 7.20 -7.05 -18.01
N VAL A 153 8.30 -6.69 -17.34
CA VAL A 153 9.31 -5.78 -17.93
C VAL A 153 10.22 -6.38 -18.99
N GLY A 154 9.95 -7.60 -19.46
CA GLY A 154 10.54 -8.13 -20.69
C GLY A 154 12.02 -8.56 -20.60
N PHE A 155 12.57 -8.75 -19.40
CA PHE A 155 13.91 -9.31 -19.20
C PHE A 155 13.93 -10.84 -19.38
N ASN A 156 13.53 -11.29 -20.57
CA ASN A 156 13.71 -12.69 -20.99
C ASN A 156 15.16 -12.93 -21.44
N ASN A 157 16.08 -13.11 -20.48
CA ASN A 157 17.38 -13.74 -20.74
C ASN A 157 17.43 -15.11 -20.04
N GLY A 158 16.77 -16.10 -20.62
CA GLY A 158 16.86 -17.49 -20.19
C GLY A 158 15.87 -18.43 -20.88
N PRO A 159 16.30 -19.43 -21.68
CA PRO A 159 15.41 -20.40 -22.33
C PRO A 159 14.81 -21.46 -21.37
N GLY A 160 14.80 -21.23 -20.05
CA GLY A 160 14.65 -22.29 -19.05
C GLY A 160 13.46 -22.20 -18.09
N ASP A 161 12.75 -21.06 -17.99
CA ASP A 161 11.75 -20.87 -16.93
C ASP A 161 10.33 -20.58 -17.46
N ARG A 162 9.83 -21.48 -18.30
CA ARG A 162 8.39 -21.56 -18.65
C ARG A 162 7.60 -22.40 -17.63
N GLY A 163 8.20 -22.77 -16.49
CA GLY A 163 7.66 -23.72 -15.53
C GLY A 163 6.94 -23.10 -14.33
N SER A 164 7.13 -21.81 -14.05
CA SER A 164 6.34 -21.13 -13.02
C SER A 164 4.93 -20.90 -13.57
N ASN A 165 3.97 -21.72 -13.13
CA ASN A 165 2.55 -21.46 -13.28
C ASN A 165 2.28 -20.06 -12.71
N GLY A 166 2.27 -19.05 -13.57
CA GLY A 166 2.03 -17.66 -13.17
C GLY A 166 0.69 -17.51 -12.44
N PRO A 167 0.44 -16.34 -11.84
CA PRO A 167 -0.76 -16.13 -11.06
C PRO A 167 -2.02 -16.40 -11.90
N LYS A 168 -3.11 -16.80 -11.24
CA LYS A 168 -4.38 -17.04 -11.92
C LYS A 168 -4.84 -15.79 -12.66
N GLN A 169 -5.66 -15.99 -13.71
CA GLN A 169 -6.12 -14.91 -14.56
C GLN A 169 -6.87 -13.80 -13.80
N SER A 170 -7.64 -14.17 -12.77
CA SER A 170 -8.31 -13.24 -11.86
C SER A 170 -7.35 -12.22 -11.23
N VAL A 171 -6.19 -12.68 -10.75
CA VAL A 171 -5.17 -11.83 -10.12
C VAL A 171 -4.47 -10.97 -11.17
N LYS A 172 -4.21 -11.50 -12.37
CA LYS A 172 -3.62 -10.73 -13.48
C LYS A 172 -4.55 -9.59 -13.90
N ASP A 173 -5.84 -9.88 -14.06
CA ASP A 173 -6.82 -8.88 -14.42
C ASP A 173 -6.99 -7.84 -13.31
N LEU A 174 -6.88 -8.25 -12.03
CA LEU A 174 -6.88 -7.34 -10.89
C LEU A 174 -5.68 -6.37 -10.95
N MET A 175 -4.47 -6.88 -11.17
CA MET A 175 -3.26 -6.04 -11.29
C MET A 175 -3.34 -5.04 -12.45
N ILE A 176 -3.96 -5.44 -13.57
CA ILE A 176 -4.18 -4.54 -14.71
C ILE A 176 -5.20 -3.45 -14.36
N ARG A 177 -6.32 -3.82 -13.71
CA ARG A 177 -7.33 -2.84 -13.28
C ARG A 177 -6.80 -1.85 -12.25
N GLY A 178 -5.93 -2.31 -11.36
CA GLY A 178 -5.28 -1.44 -10.37
C GLY A 178 -4.12 -0.63 -10.88
N HIS A 179 -3.88 -0.63 -12.20
CA HIS A 179 -2.76 0.07 -12.82
C HIS A 179 -1.42 -0.27 -12.18
N LEU A 180 -1.25 -1.44 -11.55
CA LEU A 180 0.07 -1.92 -11.13
C LEU A 180 0.86 -2.39 -12.36
N VAL A 181 0.12 -2.82 -13.37
CA VAL A 181 0.64 -3.37 -14.60
C VAL A 181 -0.21 -2.86 -15.75
N GLU A 182 0.42 -2.41 -16.83
CA GLU A 182 -0.27 -1.87 -18.00
C GLU A 182 -0.05 -2.77 -19.21
N ARG A 183 -1.05 -2.85 -20.09
CA ARG A 183 -0.93 -3.62 -21.34
C ARG A 183 -0.46 -2.69 -22.45
N ARG A 184 0.81 -2.80 -22.84
CA ARG A 184 1.35 -2.05 -23.98
C ARG A 184 0.94 -2.74 -25.28
N GLY A 185 0.65 -1.97 -26.33
CA GLY A 185 0.20 -2.49 -27.62
C GLY A 185 1.10 -3.62 -28.13
N GLY A 186 0.51 -4.79 -28.40
CA GLY A 186 1.20 -6.00 -28.86
C GLY A 186 1.65 -6.94 -27.74
N SER A 187 0.72 -7.66 -27.10
CA SER A 187 0.89 -8.73 -26.08
C SER A 187 1.86 -8.50 -24.91
N GLY A 188 2.60 -7.39 -24.90
CA GLY A 188 3.53 -6.98 -23.88
C GLY A 188 2.76 -6.38 -22.72
N ILE A 189 3.12 -6.83 -21.54
CA ILE A 189 2.66 -6.28 -20.28
C ILE A 189 3.82 -5.39 -19.79
N SER A 190 3.61 -4.26 -19.14
CA SER A 190 4.69 -3.43 -18.57
C SER A 190 4.31 -2.97 -17.18
N ILE A 191 5.28 -2.94 -16.27
CA ILE A 191 5.09 -2.39 -14.92
C ILE A 191 4.84 -0.87 -15.01
N THR A 192 3.99 -0.35 -14.16
CA THR A 192 3.78 1.10 -14.00
C THR A 192 4.61 1.63 -12.82
N GLN A 193 4.65 2.96 -12.65
CA GLN A 193 5.19 3.59 -11.44
C GLN A 193 4.55 3.06 -10.14
N ALA A 194 3.22 2.87 -10.15
CA ALA A 194 2.49 2.32 -9.01
C ALA A 194 2.87 0.86 -8.75
N GLY A 195 3.02 0.05 -9.81
CA GLY A 195 3.49 -1.34 -9.71
C GLY A 195 4.90 -1.47 -9.15
N PHE A 196 5.80 -0.56 -9.52
CA PHE A 196 7.14 -0.55 -8.95
C PHE A 196 7.12 -0.14 -7.47
N THR A 197 6.35 0.90 -7.14
CA THR A 197 6.16 1.31 -5.73
C THR A 197 5.63 0.14 -4.90
N PHE A 198 4.65 -0.59 -5.43
CA PHE A 198 4.14 -1.81 -4.84
C PHE A 198 5.23 -2.86 -4.59
N LEU A 199 6.12 -3.14 -5.56
CA LEU A 199 7.23 -4.08 -5.34
C LEU A 199 8.19 -3.65 -4.21
N LEU A 200 8.31 -2.34 -3.96
CA LEU A 200 9.17 -1.77 -2.93
C LEU A 200 8.51 -1.69 -1.53
N GLN A 201 7.19 -1.80 -1.46
CA GLN A 201 6.45 -1.78 -0.19
C GLN A 201 6.76 -3.00 0.67
N GLU A 202 6.67 -2.87 1.99
CA GLU A 202 6.74 -3.99 2.95
C GLU A 202 5.73 -5.10 2.62
N ALA A 203 6.07 -6.37 2.90
CA ALA A 203 5.18 -7.52 2.67
C ALA A 203 3.72 -7.26 3.07
N ASN A 204 3.49 -6.73 4.27
CA ASN A 204 2.15 -6.46 4.75
C ASN A 204 1.45 -5.35 3.93
N ALA A 205 2.17 -4.28 3.61
CA ALA A 205 1.64 -3.20 2.78
C ALA A 205 1.36 -3.66 1.33
N GLN A 206 2.16 -4.57 0.78
CA GLN A 206 1.88 -5.20 -0.51
C GLN A 206 0.56 -5.99 -0.45
N VAL A 207 0.39 -6.84 0.56
CA VAL A 207 -0.84 -7.62 0.74
C VAL A 207 -2.05 -6.70 0.85
N TRP A 208 -1.96 -5.63 1.65
CA TRP A 208 -3.05 -4.65 1.77
C TRP A 208 -3.33 -3.92 0.47
N THR A 209 -2.30 -3.49 -0.26
CA THR A 209 -2.50 -2.84 -1.57
C THR A 209 -3.28 -3.75 -2.52
N LEU A 210 -2.96 -5.04 -2.56
CA LEU A 210 -3.69 -6.00 -3.40
C LEU A 210 -5.13 -6.23 -2.91
N LEU A 211 -5.36 -6.31 -1.59
CA LEU A 211 -6.70 -6.49 -1.01
C LEU A 211 -7.59 -5.25 -1.16
N LEU A 212 -7.04 -4.05 -0.97
CA LEU A 212 -7.75 -2.79 -1.19
C LEU A 212 -8.10 -2.63 -2.67
N LEU A 213 -7.17 -2.98 -3.56
CA LEU A 213 -7.45 -3.02 -4.99
C LEU A 213 -8.56 -4.02 -5.33
N TRP A 214 -8.59 -5.18 -4.67
CA TRP A 214 -9.69 -6.13 -4.83
C TRP A 214 -11.03 -5.54 -4.35
N LEU A 215 -11.03 -4.86 -3.21
CA LEU A 215 -12.20 -4.18 -2.64
C LEU A 215 -12.74 -3.08 -3.57
N GLU A 216 -11.86 -2.23 -4.10
CA GLU A 216 -12.23 -1.19 -5.06
C GLU A 216 -12.76 -1.78 -6.36
N SER A 217 -12.15 -2.87 -6.84
CA SER A 217 -12.64 -3.57 -8.04
C SER A 217 -14.01 -4.19 -7.83
N ALA A 218 -14.28 -4.68 -6.61
CA ALA A 218 -15.57 -5.23 -6.21
C ALA A 218 -16.65 -4.14 -6.17
N ASP A 219 -16.35 -3.01 -5.53
CA ASP A 219 -17.25 -1.85 -5.46
C ASP A 219 -17.52 -1.26 -6.86
N ALA A 220 -16.52 -1.18 -7.73
CA ALA A 220 -16.67 -0.70 -9.10
C ALA A 220 -17.59 -1.60 -9.93
N VAL A 221 -17.47 -2.92 -9.79
CA VAL A 221 -18.35 -3.89 -10.45
C VAL A 221 -19.78 -3.80 -9.89
N ALA A 222 -19.94 -3.62 -8.57
CA ALA A 222 -21.25 -3.43 -7.95
C ALA A 222 -21.95 -2.11 -8.35
N SER A 223 -21.17 -1.06 -8.65
CA SER A 223 -21.67 0.25 -9.10
C SER A 223 -22.02 0.30 -10.59
N ALA A 224 -21.46 -0.61 -11.41
CA ALA A 224 -21.73 -0.67 -12.84
C ALA A 224 -23.22 -1.01 -13.11
N LYS A 225 -23.92 -0.10 -13.81
CA LYS A 225 -25.33 -0.27 -14.22
C LYS A 225 -25.45 -1.49 -15.15
N GLY A 226 -26.06 -2.56 -14.66
CA GLY A 226 -26.33 -3.79 -15.43
C GLY A 226 -25.82 -5.09 -14.79
N ALA A 227 -25.19 -5.04 -13.62
CA ALA A 227 -24.80 -6.24 -12.88
C ALA A 227 -26.04 -6.94 -12.29
N ASP A 228 -26.12 -8.25 -12.49
CA ASP A 228 -27.14 -9.15 -11.96
C ASP A 228 -27.31 -8.97 -10.45
N GLU A 229 -28.54 -8.94 -9.95
CA GLU A 229 -28.85 -8.61 -8.54
C GLU A 229 -28.18 -9.60 -7.56
N ALA A 230 -28.03 -10.87 -7.97
CA ALA A 230 -27.32 -11.91 -7.24
C ALA A 230 -25.79 -11.71 -7.15
N LEU A 231 -25.18 -11.03 -8.15
CA LEU A 231 -23.75 -10.67 -8.12
C LEU A 231 -23.48 -9.46 -7.22
N ARG A 232 -24.50 -8.61 -6.98
CA ARG A 232 -24.40 -7.48 -6.03
C ARG A 232 -24.41 -7.96 -4.58
N GLU A 233 -25.16 -9.02 -4.26
CA GLU A 233 -25.27 -9.56 -2.89
C GLU A 233 -23.99 -10.27 -2.42
N GLY A 234 -23.17 -10.80 -3.33
CA GLY A 234 -21.96 -11.56 -2.97
C GLY A 234 -20.74 -10.72 -2.60
N LEU A 235 -20.76 -9.39 -2.81
CA LEU A 235 -19.56 -8.55 -2.85
C LEU A 235 -19.75 -7.20 -2.13
N ASP A 236 -20.42 -7.18 -0.96
CA ASP A 236 -20.45 -5.98 -0.12
C ASP A 236 -19.05 -5.71 0.46
N SER A 237 -18.52 -4.51 0.26
CA SER A 237 -17.20 -4.12 0.77
C SER A 237 -17.09 -4.22 2.29
N VAL A 238 -18.21 -4.04 3.00
CA VAL A 238 -18.28 -4.24 4.46
C VAL A 238 -18.04 -5.69 4.84
N ASP A 239 -18.66 -6.63 4.14
CA ASP A 239 -18.52 -8.05 4.42
C ASP A 239 -17.10 -8.54 4.08
N MET A 240 -16.52 -8.03 2.99
CA MET A 240 -15.14 -8.33 2.61
C MET A 240 -14.13 -7.89 3.68
N LEU A 241 -14.24 -6.63 4.12
CA LEU A 241 -13.41 -6.10 5.21
C LEU A 241 -13.60 -6.90 6.50
N SER A 242 -14.85 -7.19 6.86
CA SER A 242 -15.16 -7.99 8.05
C SER A 242 -14.48 -9.36 8.00
N PHE A 243 -14.41 -9.95 6.81
CA PHE A 243 -13.78 -11.24 6.60
C PHE A 243 -12.24 -11.16 6.70
N PHE A 244 -11.61 -10.09 6.19
CA PHE A 244 -10.17 -9.89 6.38
C PHE A 244 -9.80 -9.73 7.86
N PHE A 245 -10.60 -8.99 8.62
CA PHE A 245 -10.40 -8.85 10.06
C PHE A 245 -10.64 -10.17 10.81
N LEU A 246 -11.63 -10.96 10.39
CA LEU A 246 -11.82 -12.33 10.89
C LEU A 246 -10.55 -13.15 10.65
N LEU A 247 -10.06 -13.23 9.40
CA LEU A 247 -8.87 -14.00 9.04
C LEU A 247 -7.63 -13.58 9.83
N ALA A 248 -7.48 -12.29 10.08
CA ALA A 248 -6.38 -11.76 10.87
C ALA A 248 -6.47 -12.07 12.37
N SER A 249 -7.65 -12.46 12.85
CA SER A 249 -7.88 -12.89 14.24
C SER A 249 -7.73 -14.40 14.44
N LEU A 250 -7.58 -15.17 13.36
CA LEU A 250 -7.45 -16.64 13.42
C LEU A 250 -6.03 -17.07 13.83
N GLU A 251 -5.94 -18.31 14.30
CA GLU A 251 -4.69 -18.93 14.74
C GLU A 251 -4.00 -19.67 13.59
N LEU A 252 -2.69 -19.45 13.43
CA LEU A 252 -1.88 -20.16 12.44
C LEU A 252 -1.80 -21.65 12.77
N GLY A 253 -1.99 -22.51 11.76
CA GLY A 253 -1.90 -23.96 11.90
C GLY A 253 -3.18 -24.63 12.42
N ARG A 254 -4.23 -23.85 12.74
CA ARG A 254 -5.54 -24.39 13.12
C ARG A 254 -6.46 -24.51 11.91
N ALA A 255 -7.20 -25.61 11.82
CA ALA A 255 -8.22 -25.82 10.79
C ALA A 255 -9.54 -25.14 11.20
N TYR A 256 -10.18 -24.47 10.25
CA TYR A 256 -11.50 -23.86 10.41
C TYR A 256 -12.49 -24.45 9.42
N ASP A 257 -13.76 -24.52 9.82
CA ASP A 257 -14.83 -25.10 9.00
C ASP A 257 -15.31 -24.10 7.94
N THR A 258 -15.36 -24.53 6.67
CA THR A 258 -15.91 -23.69 5.59
C THR A 258 -17.43 -23.63 5.64
N ASP A 259 -18.11 -24.64 6.21
CA ASP A 259 -19.56 -24.70 6.23
C ASP A 259 -20.17 -23.68 7.20
N ALA A 260 -19.40 -23.27 8.21
CA ALA A 260 -19.74 -22.22 9.15
C ALA A 260 -19.70 -20.80 8.54
N LEU A 261 -19.13 -20.64 7.34
CA LEU A 261 -19.06 -19.34 6.66
C LEU A 261 -20.36 -19.03 5.91
N THR A 262 -20.71 -17.75 5.80
CA THR A 262 -21.80 -17.31 4.93
C THR A 262 -21.48 -17.61 3.46
N GLU A 263 -22.49 -17.71 2.60
CA GLU A 263 -22.31 -17.99 1.17
C GLU A 263 -21.38 -16.97 0.50
N ALA A 264 -21.57 -15.68 0.77
CA ALA A 264 -20.69 -14.61 0.29
C ALA A 264 -19.21 -14.85 0.69
N ARG A 265 -18.94 -15.22 1.96
CA ARG A 265 -17.59 -15.52 2.44
C ARG A 265 -16.99 -16.77 1.80
N ARG A 266 -17.83 -17.78 1.50
CA ARG A 266 -17.39 -18.98 0.76
C ARG A 266 -17.00 -18.64 -0.67
N ASN A 267 -17.76 -17.77 -1.34
CA ASN A 267 -17.46 -17.29 -2.69
C ASN A 267 -16.14 -16.48 -2.76
N MET A 268 -15.71 -15.90 -1.64
CA MET A 268 -14.43 -15.19 -1.52
C MET A 268 -13.21 -16.12 -1.35
N LEU A 269 -13.38 -17.33 -0.82
CA LEU A 269 -12.27 -18.25 -0.51
C LEU A 269 -11.37 -18.56 -1.71
N PRO A 270 -11.89 -18.84 -2.93
CA PRO A 270 -11.02 -19.11 -4.08
C PRO A 270 -10.04 -17.96 -4.39
N ASN A 271 -10.49 -16.71 -4.27
CA ASN A 271 -9.62 -15.54 -4.49
C ASN A 271 -8.55 -15.42 -3.40
N LEU A 272 -8.91 -15.68 -2.14
CA LEU A 272 -7.94 -15.68 -1.02
C LEU A 272 -6.92 -16.81 -1.11
N VAL A 273 -7.31 -17.96 -1.67
CA VAL A 273 -6.39 -19.06 -2.00
C VAL A 273 -5.43 -18.64 -3.10
N ASP A 274 -5.90 -17.87 -4.08
CA ASP A 274 -5.07 -17.35 -5.17
C ASP A 274 -4.08 -16.29 -4.71
N PHE A 275 -4.46 -15.46 -3.73
CA PHE A 275 -3.54 -14.54 -3.06
C PHE A 275 -2.59 -15.24 -2.09
N GLY A 276 -2.82 -16.52 -1.76
CA GLY A 276 -2.02 -17.26 -0.79
C GLY A 276 -2.31 -16.89 0.66
N LEU A 277 -3.43 -16.21 0.95
CA LEU A 277 -3.86 -15.85 2.31
C LEU A 277 -4.46 -17.04 3.06
N VAL A 278 -5.14 -17.92 2.32
CA VAL A 278 -5.78 -19.12 2.86
C VAL A 278 -5.32 -20.34 2.08
N TYR A 279 -5.17 -21.47 2.77
CA TYR A 279 -4.97 -22.77 2.15
C TYR A 279 -6.22 -23.64 2.37
N VAL A 280 -6.76 -24.18 1.28
CA VAL A 280 -7.86 -25.14 1.32
C VAL A 280 -7.31 -26.48 0.81
N PRO A 281 -7.30 -27.56 1.63
CA PRO A 281 -6.80 -28.84 1.19
C PRO A 281 -7.62 -29.39 0.02
N PRO A 282 -6.98 -29.90 -1.05
CA PRO A 282 -7.70 -30.47 -2.18
C PRO A 282 -8.44 -31.77 -1.81
N THR A 283 -7.99 -32.47 -0.78
CA THR A 283 -8.61 -33.68 -0.24
C THR A 283 -9.86 -33.38 0.58
N ASN A 284 -9.98 -32.17 1.13
CA ASN A 284 -11.06 -31.80 2.02
C ASN A 284 -11.40 -30.32 1.90
N ALA A 285 -12.32 -30.01 0.99
CA ALA A 285 -12.80 -28.65 0.75
C ALA A 285 -13.64 -28.09 1.92
N ARG A 286 -13.96 -28.90 2.95
CA ARG A 286 -14.70 -28.44 4.13
C ARG A 286 -13.83 -27.78 5.20
N GLN A 287 -12.51 -27.75 5.00
CA GLN A 287 -11.57 -27.15 5.92
C GLN A 287 -10.75 -26.09 5.22
N PHE A 288 -10.44 -25.02 5.93
CA PHE A 288 -9.48 -24.01 5.49
C PHE A 288 -8.49 -23.65 6.60
N PHE A 289 -7.29 -23.27 6.19
CA PHE A 289 -6.17 -22.92 7.06
C PHE A 289 -5.73 -21.49 6.75
N PRO A 290 -5.72 -20.57 7.72
CA PRO A 290 -5.12 -19.26 7.53
C PRO A 290 -3.60 -19.42 7.40
N THR A 291 -3.01 -18.69 6.46
CA THR A 291 -1.55 -18.61 6.34
C THR A 291 -0.99 -17.47 7.19
N ARG A 292 0.34 -17.42 7.32
CA ARG A 292 0.98 -16.33 8.05
C ARG A 292 0.63 -14.96 7.48
N LEU A 293 0.57 -14.82 6.15
CA LEU A 293 0.16 -13.57 5.47
C LEU A 293 -1.18 -13.03 5.99
N ALA A 294 -2.15 -13.92 6.22
CA ALA A 294 -3.46 -13.54 6.74
C ALA A 294 -3.41 -13.15 8.23
N THR A 295 -2.74 -13.94 9.07
CA THR A 295 -2.63 -13.66 10.52
C THR A 295 -1.82 -12.40 10.82
N THR A 296 -0.87 -12.05 9.96
CA THR A 296 -0.01 -10.86 10.10
C THR A 296 -0.60 -9.63 9.44
N LEU A 297 -1.72 -9.76 8.73
CA LEU A 297 -2.37 -8.69 7.98
C LEU A 297 -2.60 -7.44 8.85
N THR A 298 -3.09 -7.61 10.07
CA THR A 298 -3.31 -6.50 11.00
C THR A 298 -2.10 -6.21 11.89
N SER A 299 -1.03 -7.00 11.82
CA SER A 299 0.14 -6.81 12.69
C SER A 299 1.16 -5.85 12.07
N SER A 300 1.62 -4.86 12.84
CA SER A 300 2.78 -4.03 12.47
C SER A 300 4.12 -4.75 12.72
N GLU A 301 4.10 -5.96 13.27
CA GLU A 301 5.30 -6.79 13.45
C GLU A 301 5.63 -7.54 12.14
N THR A 302 6.74 -7.15 11.53
CA THR A 302 7.31 -7.73 10.31
C THR A 302 7.84 -9.14 10.57
N THR A 303 6.95 -10.14 10.49
CA THR A 303 7.36 -11.56 10.67
C THR A 303 7.74 -12.26 9.37
N LEU A 304 7.44 -11.67 8.20
CA LEU A 304 7.90 -12.16 6.90
C LEU A 304 8.92 -11.19 6.28
N ARG A 305 10.13 -11.68 6.07
CA ARG A 305 11.23 -10.92 5.45
C ARG A 305 10.98 -10.83 3.94
N SER A 306 10.41 -9.72 3.50
CA SER A 306 10.26 -9.36 2.10
C SER A 306 11.43 -8.49 1.62
N ILE A 307 11.46 -8.24 0.31
CA ILE A 307 12.34 -7.30 -0.43
C ILE A 307 12.13 -5.83 0.02
N SER A 308 11.60 -5.60 1.20
CA SER A 308 11.16 -4.30 1.68
C SER A 308 11.18 -4.19 3.19
N ALA A 309 11.53 -5.28 3.90
CA ALA A 309 11.77 -5.25 5.34
C ALA A 309 12.91 -4.29 5.75
N GLY A 310 13.78 -3.87 4.84
CA GLY A 310 14.76 -2.82 5.13
C GLY A 310 14.21 -1.38 5.00
N PHE A 311 13.07 -1.16 4.31
CA PHE A 311 12.48 0.16 4.08
C PHE A 311 11.88 0.71 5.39
N ALA A 312 11.18 -0.16 6.13
CA ALA A 312 10.67 0.12 7.48
C ALA A 312 11.77 0.53 8.47
N ALA A 313 12.90 -0.18 8.40
CA ALA A 313 14.00 -0.06 9.35
C ALA A 313 14.77 1.27 9.21
N ALA A 314 14.69 1.92 8.05
CA ALA A 314 15.34 3.21 7.79
C ALA A 314 14.51 4.41 8.28
N GLY A 315 13.20 4.26 8.48
CA GLY A 315 12.27 5.35 8.82
C GLY A 315 12.16 5.69 10.32
N ASN A 316 12.67 4.83 11.21
CA ASN A 316 12.51 5.03 12.66
C ASN A 316 13.74 4.51 13.46
N PRO A 317 14.72 5.36 13.80
CA PRO A 317 15.96 4.93 14.47
C PRO A 317 15.80 4.61 15.97
N THR A 318 14.59 4.58 16.54
CA THR A 318 14.36 4.59 18.00
C THR A 318 13.78 3.30 18.61
N SER A 319 13.63 2.19 17.89
CA SER A 319 13.00 0.97 18.43
C SER A 319 13.88 -0.28 18.52
N SER A 320 15.21 -0.15 18.60
CA SER A 320 16.13 -1.30 18.78
C SER A 320 16.88 -1.31 20.11
N ALA A 321 16.19 -1.01 21.21
CA ALA A 321 16.74 -1.21 22.55
C ALA A 321 15.66 -1.64 23.55
N THR A 322 15.36 -2.94 23.59
CA THR A 322 14.79 -3.59 24.77
C THR A 322 15.38 -4.99 24.90
N GLU A 323 16.36 -5.09 25.78
CA GLU A 323 16.90 -6.34 26.31
C GLU A 323 15.86 -7.02 27.23
N GLY A 324 15.81 -8.35 27.18
CA GLY A 324 15.26 -9.18 28.27
C GLY A 324 14.12 -10.13 27.90
N SER A 325 14.45 -11.36 27.51
CA SER A 325 13.99 -12.58 28.19
C SER A 325 14.56 -13.83 27.53
N SER A 326 15.08 -14.71 28.38
CA SER A 326 15.75 -15.97 28.10
C SER A 326 14.84 -17.03 27.50
N SER A 327 15.23 -17.59 26.34
CA SER A 327 15.01 -19.01 26.05
C SER A 327 16.13 -19.53 25.15
N THR A 328 16.92 -20.43 25.70
CA THR A 328 17.95 -21.20 25.02
C THR A 328 17.29 -22.27 24.15
N VAL A 329 17.03 -21.93 22.88
CA VAL A 329 16.93 -22.92 21.82
C VAL A 329 17.76 -22.40 20.66
N SER A 330 18.85 -23.11 20.38
CA SER A 330 19.76 -22.92 19.26
C SER A 330 18.98 -22.88 17.94
N ALA A 331 18.71 -21.67 17.44
CA ALA A 331 18.24 -21.44 16.10
C ALA A 331 19.38 -21.76 15.11
N PRO A 332 19.13 -22.51 14.02
CA PRO A 332 20.12 -22.70 12.98
C PRO A 332 20.35 -21.37 12.23
N ASP A 333 21.58 -21.18 11.74
CA ASP A 333 22.10 -20.01 11.02
C ASP A 333 21.06 -19.09 10.34
N SER A 334 20.84 -17.91 10.92
CA SER A 334 19.94 -16.85 10.40
C SER A 334 20.61 -15.91 9.38
N SER A 335 21.60 -16.40 8.63
CA SER A 335 22.42 -15.63 7.70
C SER A 335 22.05 -15.77 6.22
N GLN A 336 21.10 -16.65 5.85
CA GLN A 336 20.91 -17.05 4.45
C GLN A 336 19.98 -16.16 3.60
N ASP A 337 19.15 -15.30 4.19
CA ASP A 337 18.11 -14.53 3.45
C ASP A 337 18.21 -13.00 3.56
N LYS A 338 19.27 -12.46 4.17
CA LYS A 338 19.51 -11.01 4.11
C LYS A 338 20.11 -10.66 2.76
N SER A 339 19.29 -10.07 1.89
CA SER A 339 19.81 -9.39 0.70
C SER A 339 20.71 -8.25 1.14
N ALA A 340 21.97 -8.30 0.71
CA ALA A 340 22.94 -7.27 1.02
C ALA A 340 23.51 -6.70 -0.26
N ILE A 341 23.30 -5.41 -0.46
CA ILE A 341 23.79 -4.66 -1.62
C ILE A 341 24.98 -3.81 -1.16
N ILE A 342 26.06 -3.89 -1.93
CA ILE A 342 27.22 -3.03 -1.80
C ILE A 342 27.31 -2.21 -3.08
N LEU A 343 27.40 -0.89 -2.91
CA LEU A 343 27.51 0.07 -4.00
C LEU A 343 28.81 0.88 -3.85
N GLU A 344 29.65 0.83 -4.88
CA GLU A 344 30.91 1.55 -4.94
C GLU A 344 30.77 2.93 -5.63
N THR A 345 31.75 3.80 -5.44
CA THR A 345 31.81 5.15 -6.05
C THR A 345 31.99 5.14 -7.57
N ASN A 346 32.39 4.00 -8.14
CA ASN A 346 32.55 3.78 -9.58
C ASN A 346 31.27 3.21 -10.25
N PHE A 347 30.11 3.31 -9.57
CA PHE A 347 28.81 2.81 -10.02
C PHE A 347 28.69 1.28 -10.12
N ARG A 348 29.69 0.53 -9.64
CA ARG A 348 29.60 -0.93 -9.55
C ARG A 348 28.79 -1.33 -8.33
N MET A 349 27.92 -2.31 -8.54
CA MET A 349 27.05 -2.87 -7.53
C MET A 349 27.33 -4.37 -7.38
N TYR A 350 27.38 -4.82 -6.15
CA TYR A 350 27.47 -6.22 -5.77
C TYR A 350 26.30 -6.56 -4.84
N ALA A 351 25.42 -7.45 -5.26
CA ALA A 351 24.26 -7.86 -4.50
C ALA A 351 24.41 -9.33 -4.09
N TYR A 352 24.49 -9.58 -2.79
CA TYR A 352 24.43 -10.92 -2.20
C TYR A 352 22.97 -11.31 -2.10
N VAL A 353 22.46 -11.94 -3.15
CA VAL A 353 21.05 -12.31 -3.30
C VAL A 353 20.94 -13.72 -3.86
N ASN A 354 20.14 -14.56 -3.19
CA ASN A 354 19.80 -15.90 -3.63
C ASN A 354 18.44 -15.94 -4.35
N SER A 355 17.55 -15.00 -4.00
CA SER A 355 16.19 -14.95 -4.54
C SER A 355 16.19 -14.46 -6.00
N PRO A 356 15.64 -15.25 -6.96
CA PRO A 356 15.48 -14.83 -8.35
C PRO A 356 14.66 -13.55 -8.50
N LEU A 357 13.67 -13.34 -7.62
CA LEU A 357 12.82 -12.17 -7.63
C LEU A 357 13.62 -10.88 -7.36
N GLN A 358 14.50 -10.89 -6.37
CA GLN A 358 15.37 -9.75 -6.07
C GLN A 358 16.32 -9.42 -7.22
N ILE A 359 16.85 -10.46 -7.88
CA ILE A 359 17.70 -10.29 -9.07
C ILE A 359 16.90 -9.62 -10.19
N ALA A 360 15.65 -10.03 -10.38
CA ALA A 360 14.77 -9.47 -11.40
C ALA A 360 14.40 -8.00 -11.08
N VAL A 361 14.19 -7.65 -9.80
CA VAL A 361 14.01 -6.25 -9.37
C VAL A 361 15.26 -5.42 -9.64
N LEU A 362 16.46 -5.93 -9.34
CA LEU A 362 17.72 -5.24 -9.64
C LEU A 362 17.93 -5.02 -11.15
N ALA A 363 17.51 -5.97 -11.99
CA ALA A 363 17.63 -5.86 -13.44
C ALA A 363 16.84 -4.68 -14.05
N LEU A 364 15.83 -4.16 -13.34
CA LEU A 364 15.03 -3.03 -13.79
C LEU A 364 15.86 -1.76 -13.99
N PHE A 365 16.79 -1.48 -13.08
CA PHE A 365 17.56 -0.23 -13.05
C PHE A 365 19.09 -0.44 -13.09
N VAL A 366 19.57 -1.68 -12.98
CA VAL A 366 20.99 -2.05 -13.07
C VAL A 366 21.27 -2.88 -14.32
N ASP A 367 22.37 -2.58 -15.00
CA ASP A 367 22.92 -3.43 -16.06
C ASP A 367 23.71 -4.58 -15.42
N LEU A 368 23.05 -5.73 -15.24
CA LEU A 368 23.64 -6.93 -14.63
C LEU A 368 24.68 -7.56 -15.56
N LYS A 369 25.90 -7.78 -15.06
CA LYS A 369 27.03 -8.33 -15.84
C LYS A 369 27.29 -9.79 -15.54
N TYR A 370 27.33 -10.15 -14.26
CA TYR A 370 27.69 -11.49 -13.81
C TYR A 370 26.70 -11.98 -12.76
N ARG A 371 26.29 -13.25 -12.90
CA ARG A 371 25.48 -13.96 -11.91
C ARG A 371 26.26 -15.18 -11.44
N PHE A 372 26.69 -15.13 -10.19
CA PHE A 372 27.29 -16.24 -9.47
C PHE A 372 26.24 -16.86 -8.52
N LYS A 373 26.60 -17.99 -7.89
CA LYS A 373 25.77 -18.58 -6.84
C LYS A 373 25.76 -17.67 -5.61
N GLY A 374 24.66 -16.97 -5.39
CA GLY A 374 24.45 -16.06 -4.25
C GLY A 374 25.14 -14.68 -4.34
N LEU A 375 25.68 -14.34 -5.51
CA LEU A 375 26.24 -13.01 -5.77
C LEU A 375 25.91 -12.57 -7.19
N VAL A 376 25.38 -11.36 -7.34
CA VAL A 376 25.13 -10.71 -8.62
C VAL A 376 25.94 -9.44 -8.68
N SER A 377 26.68 -9.24 -9.78
CA SER A 377 27.43 -8.02 -10.06
C SER A 377 26.83 -7.29 -11.24
N GLY A 378 26.69 -5.98 -11.10
CA GLY A 378 26.15 -5.09 -12.13
C GLY A 378 26.73 -3.69 -12.05
N VAL A 379 26.37 -2.86 -13.02
CA VAL A 379 26.79 -1.46 -13.09
C VAL A 379 25.57 -0.57 -13.30
N LEU A 380 25.49 0.53 -12.55
CA LEU A 380 24.52 1.59 -12.80
C LEU A 380 25.03 2.45 -13.96
N THR A 381 24.25 2.51 -15.04
CA THR A 381 24.61 3.29 -16.24
C THR A 381 23.52 4.29 -16.55
N ARG A 382 23.85 5.35 -17.29
CA ARG A 382 22.84 6.31 -17.81
C ARG A 382 21.74 5.59 -18.58
N ALA A 383 22.08 4.57 -19.37
CA ALA A 383 21.12 3.81 -20.16
C ALA A 383 20.19 2.94 -19.28
N SER A 384 20.73 2.33 -18.21
CA SER A 384 19.91 1.51 -17.30
C SER A 384 18.95 2.37 -16.48
N ILE A 385 19.41 3.53 -15.98
CA ILE A 385 18.55 4.46 -15.24
C ILE A 385 17.52 5.12 -16.15
N ARG A 386 17.88 5.53 -17.37
CA ARG A 386 16.91 6.05 -18.34
C ARG A 386 15.82 5.03 -18.66
N ARG A 387 16.19 3.76 -18.86
CA ARG A 387 15.22 2.68 -19.10
C ARG A 387 14.25 2.53 -17.92
N ALA A 388 14.75 2.61 -16.69
CA ALA A 388 13.92 2.56 -15.50
C ALA A 388 12.96 3.77 -15.43
N VAL A 389 13.44 4.98 -15.73
CA VAL A 389 12.63 6.20 -15.78
C VAL A 389 11.55 6.12 -16.87
N ASP A 390 11.87 5.57 -18.05
CA ASP A 390 10.89 5.32 -19.12
C ASP A 390 9.80 4.31 -18.70
N MET A 391 10.07 3.44 -17.73
CA MET A 391 9.09 2.54 -17.09
C MET A 391 8.33 3.21 -15.93
N GLY A 392 8.59 4.49 -15.65
CA GLY A 392 7.98 5.25 -14.56
C GLY A 392 8.66 5.07 -13.19
N ILE A 393 9.86 4.51 -13.14
CA ILE A 393 10.63 4.35 -11.90
C ILE A 393 11.42 5.62 -11.61
N THR A 394 11.20 6.24 -10.45
CA THR A 394 11.88 7.50 -10.09
C THR A 394 13.27 7.25 -9.48
N SER A 395 14.16 8.24 -9.57
CA SER A 395 15.49 8.19 -8.95
C SER A 395 15.39 8.00 -7.44
N ASP A 396 14.48 8.69 -6.76
CA ASP A 396 14.31 8.56 -5.30
C ASP A 396 13.85 7.15 -4.90
N GLN A 397 13.02 6.48 -5.70
CA GLN A 397 12.65 5.08 -5.46
C GLN A 397 13.86 4.15 -5.59
N ILE A 398 14.70 4.34 -6.61
CA ILE A 398 15.94 3.56 -6.81
C ILE A 398 16.91 3.78 -5.65
N ILE A 399 17.13 5.04 -5.26
CA ILE A 399 18.03 5.43 -4.16
C ILE A 399 17.52 4.84 -2.85
N SER A 400 16.22 4.96 -2.58
CA SER A 400 15.60 4.41 -1.37
C SER A 400 15.76 2.89 -1.30
N TYR A 401 15.54 2.18 -2.41
CA TYR A 401 15.73 0.74 -2.49
C TYR A 401 17.19 0.33 -2.21
N LEU A 402 18.15 1.01 -2.85
CA LEU A 402 19.57 0.73 -2.64
C LEU A 402 20.02 1.00 -1.20
N ALA A 403 19.51 2.06 -0.57
CA ALA A 403 19.83 2.41 0.82
C ALA A 403 19.22 1.42 1.83
N THR A 404 18.01 0.97 1.55
CA THR A 404 17.23 0.01 2.33
C THR A 404 17.87 -1.38 2.38
N HIS A 405 18.41 -1.85 1.25
CA HIS A 405 19.07 -3.14 1.13
C HIS A 405 20.59 -3.04 1.22
N ALA A 406 21.12 -1.90 1.68
CA ALA A 406 22.55 -1.76 1.84
C ALA A 406 23.09 -2.74 2.88
N HIS A 407 24.31 -3.20 2.67
CA HIS A 407 24.97 -4.11 3.60
C HIS A 407 25.06 -3.48 5.00
N GLU A 408 24.90 -4.27 6.07
CA GLU A 408 24.87 -3.79 7.45
C GLU A 408 26.12 -2.98 7.84
N GLN A 409 27.28 -3.36 7.31
CA GLN A 409 28.53 -2.58 7.48
C GLN A 409 28.43 -1.17 6.91
N MET A 410 27.73 -0.96 5.78
CA MET A 410 27.49 0.38 5.24
C MET A 410 26.62 1.20 6.18
N HIS A 411 25.60 0.60 6.79
CA HIS A 411 24.81 1.26 7.83
C HIS A 411 25.64 1.60 9.08
N ARG A 412 26.45 0.65 9.58
CA ARG A 412 27.32 0.88 10.74
C ARG A 412 28.31 2.02 10.50
N VAL A 413 28.96 2.03 9.33
CA VAL A 413 29.91 3.09 8.94
C VAL A 413 29.19 4.43 8.80
N ALA A 414 28.00 4.44 8.20
CA ALA A 414 27.15 5.64 8.06
C ALA A 414 26.80 6.24 9.43
N THR A 415 26.38 5.40 10.39
CA THR A 415 26.06 5.84 11.76
C THR A 415 27.31 6.34 12.50
N SER A 416 28.43 5.63 12.43
CA SER A 416 29.66 6.03 13.13
C SER A 416 30.28 7.31 12.56
N ALA A 417 30.17 7.51 11.25
CA ALA A 417 30.77 8.65 10.56
C ALA A 417 29.78 9.82 10.34
N GLN A 418 28.51 9.68 10.78
CA GLN A 418 27.41 10.62 10.49
C GLN A 418 27.30 10.97 9.00
N LYS A 419 27.46 9.96 8.13
CA LYS A 419 27.41 10.09 6.67
C LYS A 419 26.19 9.33 6.11
N PRO A 420 25.68 9.70 4.92
CA PRO A 420 24.65 8.91 4.26
C PRO A 420 25.16 7.49 3.93
N VAL A 421 24.24 6.52 3.94
CA VAL A 421 24.53 5.10 3.66
C VAL A 421 25.10 4.89 2.27
N LEU A 422 24.56 5.62 1.29
CA LEU A 422 25.02 5.58 -0.10
C LEU A 422 26.02 6.71 -0.38
N PRO A 423 27.02 6.49 -1.25
CA PRO A 423 27.94 7.54 -1.67
C PRO A 423 27.20 8.71 -2.35
N PRO A 424 27.37 9.98 -1.91
CA PRO A 424 26.66 11.13 -2.47
C PRO A 424 26.83 11.29 -3.98
N VAL A 425 28.04 11.04 -4.50
CA VAL A 425 28.33 11.10 -5.94
C VAL A 425 27.42 10.19 -6.75
N VAL A 426 27.11 9.00 -6.24
CA VAL A 426 26.24 8.05 -6.94
C VAL A 426 24.79 8.50 -6.87
N VAL A 427 24.34 8.98 -5.71
CA VAL A 427 22.98 9.52 -5.51
C VAL A 427 22.71 10.70 -6.46
N ASP A 428 23.61 11.66 -6.49
CA ASP A 428 23.50 12.85 -7.35
C ASP A 428 23.50 12.47 -8.82
N GLN A 429 24.35 11.52 -9.21
CA GLN A 429 24.43 11.08 -10.59
C GLN A 429 23.15 10.39 -11.08
N ILE A 430 22.50 9.57 -10.23
CA ILE A 430 21.22 8.93 -10.55
C ILE A 430 20.15 10.00 -10.77
N ARG A 431 20.08 11.02 -9.90
CA ARG A 431 19.14 12.15 -10.05
C ARG A 431 19.40 12.95 -11.32
N LEU A 432 20.67 13.25 -11.62
CA LEU A 432 21.06 13.93 -12.85
C LEU A 432 20.66 13.16 -14.11
N TRP A 433 20.77 11.83 -14.11
CA TRP A 433 20.33 11.00 -15.22
C TRP A 433 18.80 11.01 -15.41
N GLN A 434 18.01 11.12 -14.34
CA GLN A 434 16.56 11.35 -14.46
C GLN A 434 16.26 12.75 -15.03
N LEU A 435 16.86 13.80 -14.46
CA LEU A 435 16.66 15.18 -14.90
C LEU A 435 17.05 15.40 -16.37
N ASP A 436 18.02 14.65 -16.87
CA ASP A 436 18.41 14.64 -18.27
C ASP A 436 17.31 14.12 -19.22
N THR A 437 16.43 13.24 -18.72
CA THR A 437 15.26 12.72 -19.45
C THR A 437 14.10 13.73 -19.41
N GLU A 438 13.93 14.45 -18.31
CA GLU A 438 12.81 15.36 -18.04
C GLU A 438 13.08 16.83 -18.46
N ARG A 439 14.11 17.10 -19.27
CA ARG A 439 14.50 18.48 -19.65
C ARG A 439 13.46 19.23 -20.49
N MET A 440 12.60 18.52 -21.20
CA MET A 440 11.61 19.09 -22.10
C MET A 440 10.21 18.72 -21.62
N LEU A 441 9.42 19.73 -21.27
CA LEU A 441 8.00 19.59 -20.97
C LEU A 441 7.20 20.02 -22.19
N ALA A 442 6.39 19.11 -22.74
CA ALA A 442 5.48 19.42 -23.83
C ALA A 442 4.10 19.77 -23.26
N THR A 443 3.73 21.04 -23.35
CA THR A 443 2.40 21.50 -22.93
C THR A 443 1.52 21.68 -24.16
N SER A 444 0.44 20.89 -24.27
CA SER A 444 -0.57 21.11 -25.31
C SER A 444 -1.41 22.33 -24.97
N GLY A 445 -1.72 23.15 -25.97
CA GLY A 445 -2.46 24.40 -25.77
C GLY A 445 -2.51 25.23 -27.04
N PHE A 446 -2.82 26.51 -26.85
CA PHE A 446 -3.09 27.44 -27.93
C PHE A 446 -2.23 28.68 -27.75
N LEU A 447 -1.66 29.14 -28.86
CA LEU A 447 -0.87 30.36 -28.91
C LEU A 447 -1.77 31.51 -29.37
N PHE A 448 -1.89 32.53 -28.53
CA PHE A 448 -2.51 33.80 -28.88
C PHE A 448 -1.42 34.77 -29.31
N LYS A 449 -1.59 35.33 -30.51
CA LYS A 449 -0.67 36.27 -31.15
C LYS A 449 -1.48 37.20 -32.05
N ASP A 450 -0.82 38.21 -32.61
CA ASP A 450 -1.40 39.13 -33.59
C ASP A 450 -2.56 39.96 -33.00
N PHE A 451 -2.34 40.59 -31.84
CA PHE A 451 -3.29 41.52 -31.23
C PHE A 451 -3.20 42.91 -31.87
N ASP A 452 -4.36 43.55 -32.09
CA ASP A 452 -4.44 44.88 -32.71
C ASP A 452 -3.93 46.00 -31.78
N ASP A 453 -4.18 45.89 -30.47
CA ASP A 453 -3.75 46.86 -29.46
C ASP A 453 -3.05 46.16 -28.28
N TYR A 454 -2.03 46.81 -27.74
CA TYR A 454 -1.30 46.34 -26.56
C TYR A 454 -2.18 46.32 -25.31
N LYS A 455 -3.17 47.22 -25.23
CA LYS A 455 -4.17 47.21 -24.15
C LYS A 455 -5.04 45.96 -24.21
N GLU A 456 -5.46 45.55 -25.40
CA GLU A 456 -6.24 44.34 -25.59
C GLU A 456 -5.44 43.09 -25.20
N TYR A 457 -4.18 43.03 -25.62
CA TYR A 457 -3.26 41.97 -25.17
C TYR A 457 -3.19 41.90 -23.64
N ASN A 458 -2.93 43.03 -22.96
CA ASN A 458 -2.79 43.05 -21.51
C ASN A 458 -4.07 42.63 -20.77
N GLU A 459 -5.24 43.12 -21.19
CA GLU A 459 -6.50 42.76 -20.55
C GLU A 459 -6.83 41.27 -20.70
N ILE A 460 -6.63 40.72 -21.89
CA ILE A 460 -6.89 39.31 -22.18
C ILE A 460 -5.86 38.42 -21.50
N CYS A 461 -4.58 38.82 -21.48
CA CYS A 461 -3.53 38.11 -20.78
C CYS A 461 -3.76 38.12 -19.26
N ASN A 462 -4.13 39.25 -18.67
CA ASN A 462 -4.44 39.36 -17.24
C ASN A 462 -5.65 38.49 -16.87
N PHE A 463 -6.71 38.51 -17.67
CA PHE A 463 -7.86 37.63 -17.46
C PHE A 463 -7.47 36.14 -17.54
N ALA A 464 -6.61 35.77 -18.49
CA ALA A 464 -6.11 34.40 -18.60
C ALA A 464 -5.18 34.00 -17.44
N ASP A 465 -4.42 34.95 -16.89
CA ASP A 465 -3.55 34.77 -15.72
C ASP A 465 -4.38 34.61 -14.44
N ASP A 466 -5.45 35.40 -14.27
CA ASP A 466 -6.39 35.32 -13.14
C ASP A 466 -7.12 33.97 -13.07
N ILE A 467 -7.40 33.37 -14.23
CA ILE A 467 -7.99 32.03 -14.33
C ILE A 467 -6.93 30.93 -14.13
N GLY A 468 -5.64 31.26 -14.27
CA GLY A 468 -4.52 30.33 -14.14
C GLY A 468 -4.35 29.40 -15.36
N VAL A 469 -4.71 29.85 -16.56
CA VAL A 469 -4.60 29.05 -17.79
C VAL A 469 -3.38 29.39 -18.65
N VAL A 470 -2.70 30.51 -18.38
CA VAL A 470 -1.48 30.93 -19.08
C VAL A 470 -0.31 30.02 -18.71
N ALA A 471 0.31 29.38 -19.69
CA ALA A 471 1.53 28.58 -19.47
C ALA A 471 2.81 29.35 -19.82
N TRP A 472 2.72 30.37 -20.69
CA TRP A 472 3.85 31.21 -21.08
C TRP A 472 3.35 32.55 -21.63
N ARG A 473 4.09 33.64 -21.42
CA ARG A 473 3.80 34.95 -22.03
C ARG A 473 5.07 35.66 -22.49
N ASN A 474 4.94 36.49 -23.52
CA ASN A 474 5.98 37.38 -24.01
C ASN A 474 5.38 38.74 -24.34
N ASP A 475 5.48 39.65 -23.36
CA ASP A 475 4.92 40.99 -23.44
C ASP A 475 5.57 41.84 -24.54
N ARG A 476 6.84 41.56 -24.90
CA ARG A 476 7.54 42.30 -25.98
C ARG A 476 6.96 42.03 -27.36
N GLN A 477 6.47 40.80 -27.58
CA GLN A 477 5.88 40.39 -28.84
C GLN A 477 4.34 40.40 -28.78
N GLY A 478 3.75 40.74 -27.63
CA GLY A 478 2.30 40.73 -27.44
C GLY A 478 1.70 39.34 -27.69
N MET A 479 2.32 38.29 -27.17
CA MET A 479 1.85 36.92 -27.39
C MET A 479 1.89 36.10 -26.11
N PHE A 480 0.91 35.22 -25.92
CA PHE A 480 0.87 34.33 -24.78
C PHE A 480 0.31 32.96 -25.18
N PHE A 481 0.71 31.93 -24.46
CA PHE A 481 0.29 30.55 -24.64
C PHE A 481 -0.62 30.15 -23.48
N ALA A 482 -1.80 29.61 -23.78
CA ALA A 482 -2.73 29.12 -22.77
C ALA A 482 -3.07 27.65 -22.99
N SER A 483 -3.22 26.92 -21.89
CA SER A 483 -3.60 25.51 -21.86
C SER A 483 -5.06 25.29 -22.31
N LYS A 484 -5.97 26.19 -21.90
CA LYS A 484 -7.41 26.14 -22.19
C LYS A 484 -7.88 27.47 -22.76
N VAL A 485 -8.90 27.42 -23.63
CA VAL A 485 -9.32 28.57 -24.44
C VAL A 485 -10.80 28.93 -24.33
N GLU A 486 -11.65 28.04 -23.80
CA GLU A 486 -13.11 28.27 -23.78
C GLU A 486 -13.49 29.56 -23.05
N GLN A 487 -13.00 29.75 -21.83
CA GLN A 487 -13.27 30.93 -21.01
C GLN A 487 -12.67 32.21 -21.61
N ILE A 488 -11.51 32.11 -22.26
CA ILE A 488 -10.87 33.24 -22.95
C ILE A 488 -11.72 33.67 -24.16
N LYS A 489 -12.26 32.72 -24.93
CA LYS A 489 -13.15 33.01 -26.07
C LYS A 489 -14.45 33.69 -25.64
N ASP A 490 -15.04 33.23 -24.54
CA ASP A 490 -16.28 33.82 -24.01
C ASP A 490 -16.05 35.24 -23.51
N PHE A 491 -14.91 35.50 -22.86
CA PHE A 491 -14.47 36.85 -22.49
C PHE A 491 -14.25 37.75 -23.71
N MET A 492 -13.52 37.27 -24.73
CA MET A 492 -13.32 38.01 -25.98
C MET A 492 -14.64 38.34 -26.69
N ARG A 493 -15.60 37.40 -26.74
CA ARG A 493 -16.94 37.63 -27.31
C ARG A 493 -17.73 38.67 -26.53
N THR A 494 -17.68 38.61 -25.21
CA THR A 494 -18.37 39.57 -24.33
C THR A 494 -17.78 40.98 -24.50
N ARG A 495 -16.45 41.08 -24.57
CA ARG A 495 -15.74 42.33 -24.84
C ARG A 495 -16.08 42.90 -26.22
N LYS A 496 -16.11 42.06 -27.26
CA LYS A 496 -16.47 42.49 -28.62
C LYS A 496 -17.89 43.06 -28.66
N LYS A 497 -18.86 42.39 -28.02
CA LYS A 497 -20.22 42.91 -27.87
C LYS A 497 -20.29 44.22 -27.08
N ALA A 498 -19.49 44.35 -26.01
CA ALA A 498 -19.43 45.57 -25.21
C ALA A 498 -18.84 46.75 -26.00
N ASN A 499 -17.83 46.50 -26.83
CA ASN A 499 -17.22 47.50 -27.71
C ASN A 499 -18.12 47.86 -28.92
N GLU A 500 -18.97 46.95 -29.40
CA GLU A 500 -19.97 47.23 -30.46
C GLU A 500 -21.20 48.00 -29.92
N SER A 501 -21.45 47.97 -28.61
CA SER A 501 -22.55 48.67 -27.94
C SER A 501 -22.23 50.11 -27.48
N LYS A 502 -20.98 50.55 -27.67
CA LYS A 502 -20.51 51.93 -27.47
C LYS A 502 -20.26 52.57 -28.82
#